data_AF-A0A9W7YRB4-F1
#
_entry.id   AF-A0A9W7YRB4-F1
#
_cell.length_a   1.000
_cell.length_b   1.000
_cell.length_c   1.000
_cell.angle_alpha   90.00
_cell.angle_beta   90.00
_cell.angle_gamma   90.00
#
_symmetry.space_group_name_H-M   'P 1'
#
loop_
_entity.id
_entity.type
_entity.pdbx_description
1 polymer ?
#
loop_
_entity_poly.entity_id
_entity_poly.type
_entity_poly.pdbx_seq_one_letter_code
_entity_poly.pdbx_strand_id
1 'polypeptide(L)'
;MEDHINVAIRVRPLNQREQRSSAAVSAPWHFQRDTITQRAHADGRPVNGNSFTFDKVFDPKDTTRQVYDDIVKNIITSSMGGFNGTIFAYGQTSSGKTHTMHGSGNELGIIKLAVKEIFDTVQNDLTREYLIRVSFLEIYNEVLRDLLEPTKINLKIHENAKREIFVGDLSEHIVFNADQVEELLQKGDRNRHVAGTNMNERSSRSHTIFRIVIESREKVEGDCDGENGLAK
;
A
#
# COMPACT_ATOMS: atom_id res chain seq x y z
N MET A 1 -5.77 -3.21 24.38
CA MET A 1 -6.31 -3.88 23.18
C MET A 1 -5.15 -4.66 22.60
N GLU A 2 -5.28 -5.96 22.43
CA GLU A 2 -4.25 -6.76 21.75
C GLU A 2 -4.36 -6.50 20.25
N ASP A 3 -3.35 -5.85 19.68
CA ASP A 3 -3.22 -5.70 18.24
C ASP A 3 -2.79 -7.04 17.64
N HIS A 4 -3.72 -7.71 16.96
CA HIS A 4 -3.43 -8.88 16.16
C HIS A 4 -3.21 -8.46 14.70
N ILE A 5 -2.41 -9.25 13.98
CA ILE A 5 -2.23 -9.04 12.54
C ILE A 5 -3.57 -9.31 11.85
N ASN A 6 -4.08 -8.31 11.14
CA ASN A 6 -5.28 -8.46 10.33
C ASN A 6 -4.93 -9.08 8.97
N VAL A 7 -5.60 -10.17 8.61
CA VAL A 7 -5.41 -10.92 7.37
C VAL A 7 -6.72 -10.94 6.60
N ALA A 8 -6.69 -10.37 5.40
CA ALA A 8 -7.80 -10.41 4.47
C ALA A 8 -7.45 -11.16 3.18
N ILE A 9 -8.43 -11.88 2.65
CA ILE A 9 -8.32 -12.54 1.34
C ILE A 9 -9.09 -11.71 0.31
N ARG A 10 -8.47 -11.48 -0.85
CA ARG A 10 -9.13 -10.88 -2.02
C ARG A 10 -9.05 -11.82 -3.20
N VAL A 11 -10.19 -12.27 -3.70
CA VAL A 11 -10.24 -13.10 -4.91
C VAL A 11 -10.53 -12.23 -6.12
N ARG A 12 -9.62 -12.21 -7.10
CA ARG A 12 -9.85 -11.46 -8.34
C ARG A 12 -10.90 -12.13 -9.23
N PRO A 13 -11.55 -11.37 -10.13
CA PRO A 13 -12.30 -11.94 -11.24
C PRO A 13 -11.46 -12.91 -12.08
N LEU A 14 -12.12 -13.91 -12.67
CA LEU A 14 -11.52 -14.78 -13.66
C LEU A 14 -11.08 -13.96 -14.87
N ASN A 15 -9.87 -14.21 -15.37
CA ASN A 15 -9.39 -13.57 -16.60
C ASN A 15 -10.03 -14.23 -17.84
N GLN A 16 -9.88 -13.61 -19.01
CA GLN A 16 -10.51 -14.12 -20.25
C GLN A 16 -10.11 -15.56 -20.59
N ARG A 17 -8.87 -15.95 -20.30
CA ARG A 17 -8.39 -17.33 -20.55
C ARG A 17 -9.08 -18.32 -19.63
N GLU A 18 -9.19 -17.99 -18.35
CA GLU A 18 -9.89 -18.78 -17.34
C GLU A 18 -11.38 -18.88 -17.64
N GLN A 19 -12.04 -17.77 -18.00
CA GLN A 19 -13.46 -17.78 -18.36
C GLN A 19 -13.76 -18.73 -19.54
N ARG A 20 -12.89 -18.74 -20.57
CA ARG A 20 -13.01 -19.67 -21.71
C ARG A 20 -12.85 -21.13 -21.30
N SER A 21 -11.96 -21.42 -20.35
CA SER A 21 -11.78 -22.76 -19.79
C SER A 21 -12.87 -23.14 -18.77
N SER A 22 -13.49 -22.15 -18.11
CA SER A 22 -14.52 -22.32 -17.08
C SER A 22 -15.94 -22.44 -17.62
N ALA A 23 -16.17 -22.32 -18.93
CA ALA A 23 -17.49 -22.55 -19.53
C ALA A 23 -18.07 -23.95 -19.25
N ALA A 24 -17.24 -24.89 -18.77
CA ALA A 24 -17.62 -26.23 -18.32
C ALA A 24 -17.41 -26.49 -16.82
N VAL A 25 -17.00 -25.50 -16.00
CA VAL A 25 -16.50 -25.71 -14.63
C VAL A 25 -17.16 -24.74 -13.64
N SER A 26 -17.63 -25.29 -12.51
CA SER A 26 -18.13 -24.47 -11.38
C SER A 26 -17.06 -23.52 -10.83
N ALA A 27 -17.47 -22.37 -10.28
CA ALA A 27 -16.55 -21.42 -9.67
C ALA A 27 -15.71 -22.14 -8.58
N PRO A 28 -14.37 -22.05 -8.61
CA PRO A 28 -13.50 -22.88 -7.76
C PRO A 28 -13.57 -22.51 -6.28
N TRP A 29 -14.16 -21.35 -5.95
CA TRP A 29 -14.26 -20.82 -4.61
C TRP A 29 -15.70 -20.42 -4.28
N HIS A 30 -16.11 -20.75 -3.07
CA HIS A 30 -17.34 -20.27 -2.45
C HIS A 30 -17.01 -19.30 -1.34
N PHE A 31 -17.81 -18.25 -1.24
CA PHE A 31 -17.65 -17.17 -0.27
C PHE A 31 -18.87 -17.17 0.65
N GLN A 32 -18.64 -17.22 1.96
CA GLN A 32 -19.68 -17.07 2.96
C GLN A 32 -19.12 -16.22 4.11
N ARG A 33 -19.54 -14.95 4.18
CA ARG A 33 -18.98 -13.98 5.13
C ARG A 33 -17.45 -13.95 5.03
N ASP A 34 -16.76 -14.22 6.14
CA ASP A 34 -15.29 -14.21 6.23
C ASP A 34 -14.67 -15.59 6.00
N THR A 35 -15.43 -16.52 5.41
CA THR A 35 -14.98 -17.87 5.09
C THR A 35 -14.91 -18.08 3.57
N ILE A 36 -13.78 -18.61 3.11
CA ILE A 36 -13.56 -19.06 1.73
C ILE A 36 -13.43 -20.59 1.68
N THR A 37 -14.18 -21.24 0.79
CA THR A 37 -14.20 -22.71 0.66
C THR A 37 -13.91 -23.14 -0.76
N GLN A 38 -12.96 -24.06 -0.94
CA GLN A 38 -12.63 -24.61 -2.25
C GLN A 38 -13.73 -25.58 -2.71
N ARG A 39 -14.10 -25.49 -4.00
CA ARG A 39 -15.03 -26.42 -4.66
C ARG A 39 -14.30 -27.35 -5.61
N ALA A 40 -14.71 -28.61 -5.64
CA ALA A 40 -14.16 -29.61 -6.56
C ALA A 40 -14.55 -29.27 -8.00
N HIS A 41 -13.58 -29.42 -8.91
CA HIS A 41 -13.78 -29.12 -10.34
C HIS A 41 -14.86 -29.99 -11.00
N ALA A 42 -15.04 -31.23 -10.53
CA ALA A 42 -15.91 -32.23 -11.16
C ALA A 42 -17.41 -32.02 -10.90
N ASP A 43 -17.79 -31.66 -9.67
CA ASP A 43 -19.20 -31.61 -9.23
C ASP A 43 -19.56 -30.34 -8.44
N GLY A 44 -18.60 -29.44 -8.21
CA GLY A 44 -18.80 -28.20 -7.47
C GLY A 44 -19.06 -28.35 -5.97
N ARG A 45 -18.89 -29.57 -5.43
CA ARG A 45 -19.05 -29.80 -3.98
C ARG A 45 -17.85 -29.24 -3.21
N PRO A 46 -18.05 -28.82 -1.95
CA PRO A 46 -16.94 -28.43 -1.09
C PRO A 46 -15.89 -29.53 -0.99
N VAL A 47 -14.63 -29.18 -1.15
CA VAL A 47 -13.52 -30.10 -0.88
C VAL A 47 -13.36 -30.19 0.64
N ASN A 48 -13.52 -31.39 1.20
CA ASN A 48 -13.40 -31.62 2.64
C ASN A 48 -12.05 -31.11 3.18
N GLY A 49 -12.09 -30.32 4.24
CA GLY A 49 -10.90 -29.74 4.88
C GLY A 49 -10.37 -28.45 4.24
N ASN A 50 -10.93 -28.00 3.11
CA ASN A 50 -10.43 -26.82 2.39
C ASN A 50 -11.36 -25.62 2.56
N SER A 51 -11.67 -25.30 3.82
CA SER A 51 -12.44 -24.13 4.23
C SER A 51 -11.62 -23.31 5.22
N PHE A 52 -11.49 -22.02 4.98
CA PHE A 52 -10.59 -21.13 5.70
C PHE A 52 -11.32 -19.87 6.10
N THR A 53 -11.20 -19.47 7.38
CA THR A 53 -11.80 -18.23 7.91
C THR A 53 -10.68 -17.22 8.18
N PHE A 54 -10.93 -15.97 7.80
CA PHE A 54 -10.00 -14.86 7.93
C PHE A 54 -10.70 -13.66 8.59
N ASP A 55 -10.00 -12.56 8.80
CA ASP A 55 -10.63 -11.33 9.33
C ASP A 55 -11.59 -10.72 8.31
N LYS A 56 -11.31 -10.92 7.01
CA LYS A 56 -12.19 -10.52 5.91
C LYS A 56 -11.94 -11.35 4.65
N VAL A 57 -13.01 -11.66 3.91
CA VAL A 57 -12.92 -12.27 2.58
C VAL A 57 -13.68 -11.41 1.58
N PHE A 58 -12.96 -10.90 0.58
CA PHE A 58 -13.47 -10.12 -0.53
C PHE A 58 -13.65 -11.01 -1.76
N ASP A 59 -14.86 -11.01 -2.29
CA ASP A 59 -15.23 -11.76 -3.50
C ASP A 59 -14.85 -10.99 -4.78
N PRO A 60 -14.96 -11.62 -5.97
CA PRO A 60 -14.60 -10.96 -7.22
C PRO A 60 -15.36 -9.68 -7.58
N LYS A 61 -16.48 -9.38 -6.93
CA LYS A 61 -17.28 -8.18 -7.15
C LYS A 61 -16.84 -7.04 -6.24
N ASP A 62 -16.05 -7.32 -5.20
CA ASP A 62 -15.57 -6.31 -4.28
C ASP A 62 -14.46 -5.45 -4.90
N THR A 63 -14.69 -4.14 -4.80
CA THR A 63 -13.79 -3.10 -5.32
C THR A 63 -12.62 -2.85 -4.38
N THR A 64 -11.54 -2.28 -4.92
CA THR A 64 -10.38 -1.86 -4.11
C THR A 64 -10.78 -0.78 -3.10
N ARG A 65 -11.81 0.02 -3.41
CA ARG A 65 -12.38 0.99 -2.47
C ARG A 65 -12.98 0.30 -1.25
N GLN A 66 -13.77 -0.76 -1.42
CA GLN A 66 -14.32 -1.54 -0.30
C GLN A 66 -13.20 -2.18 0.53
N VAL A 67 -12.17 -2.73 -0.13
CA VAL A 67 -10.98 -3.24 0.58
C VAL A 67 -10.33 -2.14 1.41
N TYR A 68 -10.21 -0.94 0.85
CA TYR A 68 -9.64 0.19 1.56
C TYR A 68 -10.47 0.58 2.79
N ASP A 69 -11.78 0.79 2.61
CA ASP A 69 -12.68 1.26 3.67
C ASP A 69 -12.78 0.25 4.83
N ASP A 70 -12.85 -1.05 4.53
CA ASP A 70 -13.10 -2.10 5.53
C ASP A 70 -11.86 -2.43 6.38
N ILE A 71 -10.65 -2.41 5.81
CA ILE A 71 -9.44 -2.88 6.50
C ILE A 71 -8.30 -1.86 6.54
N VAL A 72 -8.09 -1.09 5.46
CA VAL A 72 -6.92 -0.21 5.36
C VAL A 72 -7.13 1.10 6.09
N LYS A 73 -8.34 1.65 6.03
CA LYS A 73 -8.63 2.98 6.58
C LYS A 73 -8.22 3.10 8.04
N ASN A 74 -8.50 2.07 8.85
CA ASN A 74 -8.10 2.03 10.26
C ASN A 74 -6.58 2.11 10.45
N ILE A 75 -5.78 1.48 9.59
CA ILE A 75 -4.32 1.54 9.62
C ILE A 75 -3.83 2.96 9.30
N ILE A 76 -4.48 3.63 8.35
CA ILE A 76 -4.15 5.03 8.01
C ILE A 76 -4.51 5.96 9.17
N THR A 77 -5.70 5.81 9.77
CA THR A 77 -6.11 6.56 10.95
C THR A 77 -5.15 6.36 12.12
N SER A 78 -4.73 5.12 12.41
CA SER A 78 -3.72 4.84 13.44
C SER A 78 -2.36 5.47 13.09
N SER A 79 -1.96 5.46 11.81
CA SER A 79 -0.73 6.10 11.36
C SER A 79 -0.76 7.62 11.56
N MET A 80 -1.89 8.27 11.29
CA MET A 80 -2.10 9.70 11.61
C MET A 80 -2.03 9.97 13.11
N GLY A 81 -2.44 9.00 13.95
CA GLY A 81 -2.33 9.02 15.41
C GLY A 81 -0.91 8.71 15.95
N GLY A 82 0.08 8.51 15.10
CA GLY A 82 1.47 8.29 15.50
C GLY A 82 1.89 6.83 15.67
N PHE A 83 1.09 5.86 15.19
CA PHE A 83 1.44 4.44 15.19
C PHE A 83 2.10 4.01 13.87
N ASN A 84 2.97 3.00 13.91
CA ASN A 84 3.53 2.44 12.68
C ASN A 84 2.52 1.50 12.00
N GLY A 85 2.05 1.86 10.81
CA GLY A 85 1.19 1.01 9.98
C GLY A 85 1.96 0.32 8.84
N THR A 86 1.67 -0.94 8.56
CA THR A 86 2.21 -1.67 7.39
C THR A 86 1.10 -2.43 6.69
N ILE A 87 1.01 -2.25 5.37
CA ILE A 87 0.09 -2.97 4.49
C ILE A 87 0.91 -3.60 3.37
N PHE A 88 0.75 -4.90 3.17
CA PHE A 88 1.42 -5.60 2.09
C PHE A 88 0.49 -6.59 1.41
N ALA A 89 0.65 -6.73 0.09
CA ALA A 89 -0.11 -7.70 -0.70
C ALA A 89 0.74 -8.95 -0.95
N TYR A 90 0.18 -10.12 -0.62
CA TYR A 90 0.82 -11.41 -0.81
C TYR A 90 0.00 -12.31 -1.73
N GLY A 91 0.67 -13.18 -2.49
CA GLY A 91 0.03 -14.17 -3.36
C GLY A 91 0.81 -14.45 -4.63
N GLN A 92 0.34 -15.43 -5.42
CA GLN A 92 0.97 -15.85 -6.67
C GLN A 92 1.06 -14.71 -7.71
N THR A 93 1.93 -14.87 -8.71
CA THR A 93 1.95 -13.98 -9.88
C THR A 93 0.57 -13.95 -10.54
N SER A 94 0.15 -12.77 -10.98
CA SER A 94 -1.17 -12.52 -11.57
C SER A 94 -2.37 -12.74 -10.64
N SER A 95 -2.18 -12.76 -9.30
CA SER A 95 -3.29 -12.81 -8.34
C SER A 95 -4.00 -11.47 -8.09
N GLY A 96 -3.42 -10.34 -8.51
CA GLY A 96 -3.98 -9.00 -8.29
C GLY A 96 -3.27 -8.14 -7.23
N LYS A 97 -2.06 -8.51 -6.80
CA LYS A 97 -1.24 -7.68 -5.85
C LYS A 97 -1.06 -6.23 -6.33
N THR A 98 -0.53 -6.06 -7.55
CA THR A 98 -0.30 -4.73 -8.13
C THR A 98 -1.60 -3.98 -8.35
N HIS A 99 -2.65 -4.65 -8.83
CA HIS A 99 -3.98 -4.07 -8.99
C HIS A 99 -4.52 -3.53 -7.65
N THR A 100 -4.35 -4.29 -6.57
CA THR A 100 -4.82 -3.88 -5.25
C THR A 100 -4.01 -2.71 -4.68
N MET A 101 -2.69 -2.72 -4.82
CA MET A 101 -1.82 -1.68 -4.25
C MET A 101 -1.76 -0.40 -5.10
N HIS A 102 -1.57 -0.51 -6.41
CA HIS A 102 -1.39 0.61 -7.34
C HIS A 102 -2.67 1.00 -8.09
N GLY A 103 -3.62 0.06 -8.26
CA GLY A 103 -4.82 0.28 -9.07
C GLY A 103 -4.64 -0.15 -10.52
N SER A 104 -5.68 0.05 -11.32
CA SER A 104 -5.66 -0.19 -12.77
C SER A 104 -6.70 0.66 -13.48
N GLY A 105 -6.31 1.33 -14.57
CA GLY A 105 -7.21 2.19 -15.33
C GLY A 105 -7.84 3.27 -14.45
N ASN A 106 -9.16 3.21 -14.31
CA ASN A 106 -9.93 4.17 -13.51
C ASN A 106 -10.08 3.76 -12.03
N GLU A 107 -9.67 2.55 -11.64
CA GLU A 107 -9.76 2.09 -10.26
C GLU A 107 -8.49 2.45 -9.49
N LEU A 108 -8.64 3.27 -8.45
CA LEU A 108 -7.54 3.65 -7.56
C LEU A 108 -7.09 2.49 -6.68
N GLY A 109 -5.78 2.32 -6.56
CA GLY A 109 -5.18 1.37 -5.62
C GLY A 109 -5.17 1.88 -4.19
N ILE A 110 -4.87 0.98 -3.25
CA ILE A 110 -4.72 1.28 -1.81
C ILE A 110 -3.77 2.46 -1.57
N ILE A 111 -2.63 2.53 -2.27
CA ILE A 111 -1.64 3.59 -2.06
C ILE A 111 -2.25 4.96 -2.36
N LYS A 112 -2.94 5.10 -3.49
CA LYS A 112 -3.56 6.37 -3.91
C LYS A 112 -4.73 6.76 -2.99
N LEU A 113 -5.54 5.79 -2.56
CA LEU A 113 -6.61 6.00 -1.60
C LEU A 113 -6.06 6.45 -0.23
N ALA A 114 -4.97 5.83 0.24
CA ALA A 114 -4.30 6.21 1.48
C ALA A 114 -3.75 7.64 1.43
N VAL A 115 -3.06 7.99 0.35
CA VAL A 115 -2.52 9.34 0.14
C VAL A 115 -3.63 10.39 0.18
N LYS A 116 -4.76 10.11 -0.49
CA LYS A 116 -5.91 11.02 -0.46
C LYS A 116 -6.44 11.21 0.96
N GLU A 117 -6.71 10.14 1.70
CA GLU A 117 -7.22 10.23 3.09
C GLU A 117 -6.23 10.94 4.02
N ILE A 118 -4.92 10.71 3.85
CA ILE A 118 -3.88 11.40 4.62
C ILE A 118 -3.98 12.92 4.41
N PHE A 119 -4.00 13.38 3.16
CA PHE A 119 -4.08 14.82 2.88
C PHE A 119 -5.44 15.42 3.21
N ASP A 120 -6.54 14.67 3.03
CA ASP A 120 -7.87 15.08 3.50
C ASP A 120 -7.87 15.26 5.03
N THR A 121 -7.21 14.37 5.78
CA THR A 121 -7.08 14.47 7.25
C THR A 121 -6.25 15.70 7.65
N VAL A 122 -5.10 15.91 7.00
CA VAL A 122 -4.23 17.07 7.25
C VAL A 122 -4.94 18.39 6.98
N GLN A 123 -5.74 18.48 5.91
CA GLN A 123 -6.49 19.69 5.58
C GLN A 123 -7.61 20.00 6.59
N ASN A 124 -8.22 18.96 7.18
CA ASN A 124 -9.31 19.11 8.12
C ASN A 124 -8.84 19.28 9.59
N ASP A 125 -7.58 19.00 9.91
CA ASP A 125 -7.03 19.18 11.24
C ASP A 125 -6.39 20.58 11.39
N LEU A 126 -7.13 21.50 12.02
CA LEU A 126 -6.67 22.85 12.27
C LEU A 126 -5.72 22.95 13.48
N THR A 127 -5.59 21.92 14.31
CA THR A 127 -4.90 21.96 15.60
C THR A 127 -3.42 21.56 15.51
N ARG A 128 -3.02 20.90 14.42
CA ARG A 128 -1.67 20.34 14.25
C ARG A 128 -1.00 20.83 12.98
N GLU A 129 0.32 20.81 12.97
CA GLU A 129 1.15 20.94 11.77
C GLU A 129 1.70 19.57 11.39
N TYR A 130 1.81 19.32 10.09
CA TYR A 130 2.23 18.05 9.54
C TYR A 130 3.44 18.21 8.61
N LEU A 131 4.39 17.27 8.70
CA LEU A 131 5.47 17.09 7.74
C LEU A 131 5.38 15.69 7.17
N ILE A 132 5.12 15.59 5.86
CA ILE A 132 4.99 14.31 5.16
C ILE A 132 6.20 14.11 4.24
N ARG A 133 6.85 12.95 4.40
CA ARG A 133 7.97 12.52 3.55
C ARG A 133 7.66 11.18 2.90
N VAL A 134 8.05 10.99 1.65
CA VAL A 134 7.86 9.73 0.94
C VAL A 134 9.18 9.17 0.41
N SER A 135 9.27 7.84 0.35
CA SER A 135 10.39 7.12 -0.24
C SER A 135 9.86 5.89 -0.97
N PHE A 136 10.51 5.51 -2.08
CA PHE A 136 10.09 4.38 -2.89
C PHE A 136 11.28 3.46 -3.20
N LEU A 137 11.21 2.22 -2.71
CA LEU A 137 12.29 1.25 -2.74
C LEU A 137 11.89 0.02 -3.55
N GLU A 138 12.84 -0.53 -4.32
CA GLU A 138 12.75 -1.87 -4.90
C GLU A 138 13.80 -2.79 -4.28
N ILE A 139 13.40 -4.02 -3.95
CA ILE A 139 14.29 -5.13 -3.60
C ILE A 139 14.23 -6.13 -4.76
N TYR A 140 15.37 -6.33 -5.42
CA TYR A 140 15.51 -7.28 -6.51
C TYR A 140 16.84 -8.02 -6.40
N ASN A 141 16.78 -9.36 -6.34
CA ASN A 141 17.96 -10.22 -6.22
C ASN A 141 18.88 -9.78 -5.07
N GLU A 142 18.29 -9.59 -3.87
CA GLU A 142 18.98 -9.11 -2.65
C GLU A 142 19.64 -7.71 -2.78
N VAL A 143 19.35 -6.96 -3.87
CA VAL A 143 19.86 -5.61 -4.08
C VAL A 143 18.74 -4.59 -3.87
N LEU A 144 18.95 -3.69 -2.92
CA LEU A 144 18.08 -2.55 -2.66
C LEU A 144 18.38 -1.41 -3.65
N ARG A 145 17.34 -0.88 -4.28
CA ARG A 145 17.44 0.24 -5.23
C ARG A 145 16.43 1.32 -4.90
N ASP A 146 16.90 2.55 -4.92
CA ASP A 146 16.02 3.71 -4.82
C ASP A 146 15.28 3.91 -6.15
N LEU A 147 13.95 3.91 -6.12
CA LEU A 147 13.15 4.14 -7.31
C LEU A 147 12.96 5.64 -7.61
N LEU A 148 13.19 6.53 -6.65
CA LEU A 148 13.10 7.98 -6.86
C LEU A 148 14.45 8.58 -7.26
N GLU A 149 15.57 7.95 -6.88
CA GLU A 149 16.93 8.31 -7.28
C GLU A 149 17.69 7.11 -7.89
N PRO A 150 17.52 6.81 -9.20
CA PRO A 150 18.02 5.58 -9.83
C PRO A 150 19.55 5.38 -9.81
N THR A 151 20.31 6.44 -9.55
CA THR A 151 21.77 6.38 -9.37
C THR A 151 22.16 5.66 -8.07
N LYS A 152 21.24 5.60 -7.09
CA LYS A 152 21.43 4.94 -5.81
C LYS A 152 21.02 3.48 -5.89
N ILE A 153 22.01 2.62 -6.11
CA ILE A 153 21.86 1.17 -6.19
C ILE A 153 22.64 0.48 -5.06
N ASN A 154 22.18 -0.70 -4.67
CA ASN A 154 22.81 -1.51 -3.61
C ASN A 154 22.86 -0.82 -2.25
N LEU A 155 21.76 -0.14 -1.90
CA LEU A 155 21.59 0.49 -0.59
C LEU A 155 21.74 -0.54 0.53
N LYS A 156 22.23 -0.09 1.69
CA LYS A 156 22.51 -0.97 2.84
C LYS A 156 21.47 -0.80 3.92
N ILE A 157 21.16 -1.91 4.57
CA ILE A 157 20.30 -1.93 5.74
C ILE A 157 21.16 -1.68 6.96
N HIS A 158 20.73 -0.77 7.81
CA HIS A 158 21.39 -0.38 9.06
C HIS A 158 20.42 -0.51 10.23
N GLU A 159 20.97 -0.64 11.42
CA GLU A 159 20.25 -0.64 12.69
C GLU A 159 20.73 0.56 13.51
N ASN A 160 19.80 1.39 13.98
CA ASN A 160 20.16 2.56 14.79
C ASN A 160 20.33 2.19 16.28
N ALA A 161 20.72 3.16 17.11
CA ALA A 161 20.91 2.95 18.56
C ALA A 161 19.64 2.48 19.32
N LYS A 162 18.45 2.71 18.74
CA LYS A 162 17.16 2.25 19.27
C LYS A 162 16.73 0.88 18.74
N ARG A 163 17.61 0.19 17.99
CA ARG A 163 17.33 -1.07 17.29
C ARG A 163 16.28 -0.98 16.19
N GLU A 164 16.08 0.22 15.64
CA GLU A 164 15.19 0.42 14.51
C GLU A 164 15.98 0.18 13.22
N ILE A 165 15.39 -0.62 12.32
CA ILE A 165 15.97 -0.97 11.03
C ILE A 165 15.64 0.12 10.02
N PHE A 166 16.64 0.61 9.30
CA PHE A 166 16.47 1.60 8.22
C PHE A 166 17.38 1.30 7.04
N VAL A 167 17.07 1.92 5.89
CA VAL A 167 17.89 1.82 4.68
C VAL A 167 18.74 3.08 4.57
N GLY A 168 20.06 2.92 4.63
CA GLY A 168 21.02 4.01 4.49
C GLY A 168 20.94 4.64 3.11
N ASP A 169 21.06 5.96 3.06
CA ASP A 169 21.04 6.79 1.85
C ASP A 169 19.76 6.71 0.99
N LEU A 170 18.71 6.04 1.45
CA LEU A 170 17.41 6.04 0.78
C LEU A 170 16.88 7.48 0.70
N SER A 171 16.51 7.94 -0.49
CA SER A 171 15.96 9.27 -0.67
C SER A 171 14.61 9.42 0.03
N GLU A 172 14.41 10.59 0.62
CA GLU A 172 13.15 11.00 1.22
C GLU A 172 12.75 12.35 0.63
N HIS A 173 11.55 12.41 0.07
CA HIS A 173 11.03 13.60 -0.59
C HIS A 173 9.89 14.18 0.24
N ILE A 174 10.01 15.44 0.62
CA ILE A 174 8.93 16.19 1.29
C ILE A 174 7.84 16.47 0.27
N VAL A 175 6.58 16.24 0.67
CA VAL A 175 5.39 16.45 -0.17
C VAL A 175 4.35 17.29 0.56
N PHE A 176 3.64 18.13 -0.18
CA PHE A 176 2.67 19.10 0.33
C PHE A 176 1.23 18.81 -0.10
N ASN A 177 1.03 17.93 -1.08
CA ASN A 177 -0.29 17.52 -1.55
C ASN A 177 -0.24 16.12 -2.19
N ALA A 178 -1.43 15.57 -2.47
CA ALA A 178 -1.59 14.26 -3.08
C ALA A 178 -0.98 14.17 -4.49
N ASP A 179 -1.03 15.25 -5.27
CA ASP A 179 -0.55 15.28 -6.65
C ASP A 179 0.98 15.07 -6.72
N GLN A 180 1.74 15.70 -5.81
CA GLN A 180 3.19 15.50 -5.70
C GLN A 180 3.54 14.05 -5.38
N VAL A 181 2.73 13.37 -4.56
CA VAL A 181 2.93 11.94 -4.28
C VAL A 181 2.64 11.10 -5.51
N GLU A 182 1.59 11.43 -6.27
CA GLU A 182 1.29 10.75 -7.53
C GLU A 182 2.42 10.93 -8.57
N GLU A 183 2.99 12.12 -8.69
CA GLU A 183 4.15 12.38 -9.55
C GLU A 183 5.35 11.51 -9.16
N LEU A 184 5.64 11.37 -7.87
CA LEU A 184 6.73 10.54 -7.37
C LEU A 184 6.47 9.05 -7.57
N LEU A 185 5.22 8.58 -7.38
CA LEU A 185 4.81 7.21 -7.70
C LEU A 185 5.03 6.91 -9.19
N GLN A 186 4.56 7.79 -10.07
CA GLN A 186 4.75 7.65 -11.52
C GLN A 186 6.24 7.70 -11.90
N LYS A 187 7.04 8.58 -11.28
CA LYS A 187 8.50 8.63 -11.46
C LYS A 187 9.14 7.30 -11.08
N GLY A 188 8.81 6.76 -9.90
CA GLY A 188 9.34 5.48 -9.43
C GLY A 188 8.94 4.31 -10.32
N ASP A 189 7.69 4.27 -10.77
CA ASP A 189 7.21 3.26 -11.71
C ASP A 189 7.98 3.34 -13.04
N ARG A 190 8.18 4.53 -13.61
CA ARG A 190 9.00 4.68 -14.82
C ARG A 190 10.41 4.16 -14.63
N ASN A 191 11.05 4.51 -13.51
CA ASN A 191 12.42 4.07 -13.21
C ASN A 191 12.50 2.54 -13.03
N ARG A 192 11.48 1.94 -12.42
CA ARG A 192 11.34 0.48 -12.33
C ARG A 192 11.24 -0.19 -13.69
N HIS A 193 10.45 0.38 -14.62
CA HIS A 193 10.27 -0.15 -15.98
C HIS A 193 11.55 -0.04 -16.82
N VAL A 194 12.26 1.10 -16.75
CA VAL A 194 13.54 1.30 -17.46
C VAL A 194 14.58 0.27 -17.03
N ALA A 195 14.60 -0.10 -15.75
CA ALA A 195 15.48 -1.15 -15.27
C ALA A 195 15.07 -2.57 -15.72
N GLY A 196 13.86 -2.74 -16.28
CA GLY A 196 13.30 -4.01 -16.76
C GLY A 196 13.44 -4.27 -18.26
N THR A 197 13.86 -3.30 -19.08
CA THR A 197 14.02 -3.47 -20.55
C THR A 197 15.18 -4.40 -20.94
N ASN A 198 16.05 -4.76 -19.99
CA ASN A 198 16.97 -5.90 -20.13
C ASN A 198 16.23 -7.22 -19.83
N MET A 199 15.53 -7.75 -20.84
CA MET A 199 15.01 -9.13 -20.95
C MET A 199 14.66 -9.81 -19.61
N ASN A 200 13.56 -9.44 -18.94
CA ASN A 200 12.77 -10.34 -18.07
C ASN A 200 11.53 -9.65 -17.48
N GLU A 201 10.53 -10.46 -17.15
CA GLU A 201 9.31 -10.11 -16.40
C GLU A 201 9.66 -9.74 -14.93
N ARG A 202 10.39 -8.63 -14.74
CA ARG A 202 11.00 -8.21 -13.47
C ARG A 202 9.99 -7.89 -12.38
N SER A 203 8.82 -7.36 -12.73
CA SER A 203 7.83 -6.89 -11.75
C SER A 203 7.22 -8.01 -10.90
N SER A 204 7.27 -9.26 -11.36
CA SER A 204 6.84 -10.44 -10.60
C SER A 204 7.91 -10.98 -9.65
N ARG A 205 9.18 -10.60 -9.86
CA ARG A 205 10.36 -11.11 -9.15
C ARG A 205 11.03 -10.05 -8.26
N SER A 206 10.50 -8.84 -8.22
CA SER A 206 10.95 -7.78 -7.32
C SER A 206 9.85 -7.37 -6.34
N HIS A 207 10.26 -6.98 -5.14
CA HIS A 207 9.38 -6.39 -4.13
C HIS A 207 9.52 -4.88 -4.18
N THR A 208 8.41 -4.17 -4.02
CA THR A 208 8.41 -2.71 -3.96
C THR A 208 7.81 -2.24 -2.64
N ILE A 209 8.48 -1.29 -1.98
CA ILE A 209 8.06 -0.72 -0.71
C ILE A 209 7.90 0.79 -0.93
N PHE A 210 6.66 1.27 -0.82
CA PHE A 210 6.36 2.70 -0.77
C PHE A 210 6.13 3.08 0.69
N ARG A 211 6.99 3.94 1.23
CA ARG A 211 6.95 4.37 2.63
C ARG A 211 6.56 5.84 2.69
N ILE A 212 5.58 6.13 3.54
CA ILE A 212 5.14 7.48 3.90
C ILE A 212 5.49 7.67 5.37
N VAL A 213 6.27 8.70 5.68
CA VAL A 213 6.60 9.12 7.04
C VAL A 213 5.75 10.35 7.33
N ILE A 214 4.97 10.28 8.41
CA ILE A 214 4.08 11.35 8.86
C ILE A 214 4.59 11.83 10.21
N GLU A 215 5.04 13.08 10.25
CA GLU A 215 5.36 13.76 11.50
C GLU A 215 4.30 14.80 11.77
N SER A 216 3.89 14.95 13.03
CA SER A 216 2.97 16.00 13.44
C SER A 216 3.33 16.60 14.79
N ARG A 217 3.02 17.89 14.96
CA ARG A 217 3.13 18.62 16.22
C ARG A 217 1.89 19.48 16.44
N GLU A 218 1.56 19.76 17.70
CA GLU A 218 0.50 20.73 18.01
C GLU A 218 0.92 22.14 17.58
N LYS A 219 -0.05 22.92 17.10
CA LYS A 219 0.15 24.35 16.88
C LYS A 219 0.22 25.04 18.23
N VAL A 220 1.30 25.77 18.47
CA VAL A 220 1.40 26.64 19.64
C VAL A 220 0.62 27.91 19.31
N GLU A 221 -0.48 28.18 20.03
CA GLU A 221 -1.12 29.49 20.01
C GLU A 221 -0.19 30.50 20.67
N GLY A 222 0.54 31.29 19.88
CA GLY A 222 1.38 32.36 20.40
C GLY A 222 2.48 32.82 19.45
N ASP A 223 2.11 33.56 18.40
CA ASP A 223 2.98 34.62 17.84
C ASP A 223 2.19 35.62 16.96
N CYS A 224 0.93 35.87 17.33
CA CYS A 224 0.14 36.95 16.75
C CYS A 224 -0.34 37.88 17.87
N ASP A 225 0.60 38.53 18.56
CA ASP A 225 0.37 39.80 19.25
C ASP A 225 1.73 40.47 19.55
N GLY A 226 2.03 41.54 18.81
CA GLY A 226 3.26 42.30 18.97
C GLY A 226 3.49 43.35 17.88
N GLU A 227 2.45 44.15 17.58
CA GLU A 227 2.60 45.39 16.82
C GLU A 227 3.65 46.33 17.46
N ASN A 228 4.42 46.98 16.58
CA ASN A 228 4.93 48.35 16.68
C ASN A 228 4.70 49.10 18.01
N GLY A 229 5.75 49.19 18.81
CA GLY A 229 5.88 50.17 19.90
C GLY A 229 7.18 50.96 19.75
N LEU A 230 7.07 52.16 19.16
CA LEU A 230 8.10 53.18 19.10
C LEU A 230 8.73 53.48 20.48
N ALA A 231 10.03 53.80 20.46
CA ALA A 231 10.74 54.81 21.24
C ALA A 231 10.47 54.91 22.76
N LYS A 232 11.47 54.56 23.55
CA LYS A 232 12.27 55.50 24.36
C LYS A 232 13.55 54.86 24.87
#